data_AF-A1BII6-F1
#
_entry.id   AF-A1BII6-F1
#
_cell.length_a   1.000
_cell.length_b   1.000
_cell.length_c   1.000
_cell.angle_alpha   90.00
_cell.angle_beta   90.00
_cell.angle_gamma   90.00
#
_symmetry.space_group_name_H-M   'P 1'
#
loop_
_entity.id
_entity.type
_entity.pdbx_description
1 polymer ?
#
loop_
_entity_poly.entity_id
_entity_poly.type
_entity_poly.pdbx_seq_one_letter_code
_entity_poly.pdbx_strand_id
1 'polypeptide(L)'
;MKERTRRIDAETSRESDGGIVPEKQPNKANPEAAEVVEGRPPAKRNTGEKAIEWTQSQNPMSCGLEGVRRKAKEDKTCCFTALLHHITPDMLSTSFYELNRKAAEGTDGKSWKTYEAQLEERLPKLHEEIHTGSYRAQPVKRVYIPKTDGQKRPLGITAIEDKLVQQAVVTVLNQIYETEFYGFSYGYRPGRAPENALDALATAILKRPINWILDADLQKFFDSIPHDKLMALISIRVGDKRILRLIGKWLKTGYIEDGKRYRQTEGTPQGSVISPLLANIYLHYVVDEWVEQERRRRNNGEVIIIRYADDLVLGFQYKTEAERYLEALSERVQTYGLKLHPEKTSLKEFGRYAEERRRKRGEE
;
A
#
# COMPACT_ATOMS: atom_id res chain seq x y z
N MET A 1 -38.90 -58.28 -54.45
CA MET A 1 -37.64 -58.23 -55.21
C MET A 1 -36.53 -58.76 -54.32
N LYS A 2 -35.69 -59.66 -54.86
CA LYS A 2 -34.45 -60.19 -54.28
C LYS A 2 -33.56 -59.01 -53.81
N GLU A 3 -32.63 -59.11 -52.86
CA GLU A 3 -31.50 -60.03 -52.91
C GLU A 3 -30.58 -59.93 -51.67
N ARG A 4 -30.05 -61.10 -51.27
CA ARG A 4 -28.77 -61.50 -50.63
C ARG A 4 -28.16 -60.71 -49.44
N THR A 5 -27.98 -61.31 -48.26
CA THR A 5 -27.02 -62.33 -47.74
C THR A 5 -25.65 -61.81 -47.26
N ARG A 6 -25.34 -62.20 -46.01
CA ARG A 6 -24.07 -62.61 -45.36
C ARG A 6 -23.34 -61.65 -44.41
N ARG A 7 -23.24 -62.16 -43.17
CA ARG A 7 -22.46 -61.75 -42.00
C ARG A 7 -20.95 -61.85 -42.22
N ILE A 8 -20.19 -61.05 -41.46
CA ILE A 8 -18.88 -61.42 -40.92
C ILE A 8 -18.83 -60.96 -39.46
N ASP A 9 -18.55 -61.89 -38.56
CA ASP A 9 -18.26 -61.68 -37.13
C ASP A 9 -16.82 -61.14 -36.96
N ALA A 10 -16.58 -60.33 -35.92
CA ALA A 10 -15.24 -60.16 -35.36
C ALA A 10 -15.32 -59.72 -33.89
N GLU A 11 -14.78 -60.57 -33.03
CA GLU A 11 -14.41 -60.31 -31.64
C GLU A 11 -13.39 -59.16 -31.51
N THR A 12 -13.37 -58.51 -30.35
CA THR A 12 -12.17 -58.03 -29.60
C THR A 12 -12.69 -57.28 -28.36
N SER A 13 -12.75 -57.91 -27.20
CA SER A 13 -11.67 -58.08 -26.21
C SER A 13 -11.21 -56.77 -25.56
N ARG A 14 -11.32 -56.76 -24.23
CA ARG A 14 -10.73 -55.83 -23.24
C ARG A 14 -9.33 -55.34 -23.63
N GLU A 15 -9.01 -54.09 -23.28
CA GLU A 15 -7.89 -53.81 -22.37
C GLU A 15 -7.91 -52.36 -21.86
N SER A 16 -7.52 -52.26 -20.59
CA SER A 16 -7.25 -51.06 -19.82
C SER A 16 -5.84 -50.55 -20.14
N ASP A 17 -5.62 -49.24 -20.08
CA ASP A 17 -4.35 -48.59 -19.71
C ASP A 17 -4.65 -47.09 -19.58
N GLY A 18 -4.27 -46.35 -18.54
CA GLY A 18 -3.00 -46.36 -17.83
C GLY A 18 -2.48 -44.92 -17.85
N GLY A 19 -3.16 -44.02 -17.12
CA GLY A 19 -2.82 -42.60 -17.06
C GLY A 19 -1.57 -42.36 -16.21
N ILE A 20 -0.46 -42.01 -16.86
CA ILE A 20 0.85 -41.73 -16.26
C ILE A 20 0.79 -40.43 -15.43
N VAL A 21 1.16 -40.53 -14.15
CA VAL A 21 1.40 -39.41 -13.23
C VAL A 21 2.90 -39.09 -13.23
N PRO A 22 3.34 -37.83 -13.38
CA PRO A 22 4.71 -37.46 -13.06
C PRO A 22 4.85 -37.15 -11.57
N GLU A 23 5.49 -38.07 -10.86
CA GLU A 23 5.96 -37.92 -9.49
C GLU A 23 7.24 -37.06 -9.47
N LYS A 24 7.28 -36.00 -8.68
CA LYS A 24 8.53 -35.34 -8.26
C LYS A 24 8.59 -35.28 -6.75
N GLN A 25 9.58 -35.96 -6.18
CA GLN A 25 9.87 -36.01 -4.75
C GLN A 25 10.45 -34.68 -4.22
N PRO A 26 10.24 -34.37 -2.92
CA PRO A 26 10.64 -33.10 -2.32
C PRO A 26 12.12 -33.07 -1.92
N ASN A 27 12.79 -31.97 -2.24
CA ASN A 27 14.08 -31.66 -1.63
C ASN A 27 13.88 -31.26 -0.16
N LYS A 28 14.70 -31.87 0.71
CA LYS A 28 14.76 -31.73 2.16
C LYS A 28 14.65 -30.27 2.63
N ALA A 29 13.60 -29.95 3.38
CA ALA A 29 13.48 -28.72 4.16
C ALA A 29 13.79 -29.02 5.63
N ASN A 30 14.70 -28.23 6.20
CA ASN A 30 15.13 -28.29 7.59
C ASN A 30 13.99 -27.88 8.55
N PRO A 31 13.73 -28.56 9.69
CA PRO A 31 12.51 -28.33 10.50
C PRO A 31 12.49 -27.09 11.40
N GLU A 32 13.52 -26.25 11.42
CA GLU A 32 13.62 -25.09 12.35
C GLU A 32 13.14 -23.74 11.76
N ALA A 33 12.35 -23.76 10.69
CA ALA A 33 11.89 -22.54 10.02
C ALA A 33 10.56 -21.96 10.55
N ALA A 34 9.98 -22.53 11.61
CA ALA A 34 8.67 -22.12 12.11
C ALA A 34 8.70 -20.93 13.08
N GLU A 35 9.84 -20.59 13.68
CA GLU A 35 9.99 -19.44 14.60
C GLU A 35 10.77 -18.24 14.01
N VAL A 36 11.19 -18.30 12.74
CA VAL A 36 12.05 -17.25 12.13
C VAL A 36 11.25 -16.19 11.35
N VAL A 37 9.92 -16.27 11.31
CA VAL A 37 9.11 -15.31 10.52
C VAL A 37 8.97 -13.93 11.20
N GLU A 38 9.43 -13.76 12.44
CA GLU A 38 9.61 -12.44 13.07
C GLU A 38 11.03 -12.23 13.60
N GLY A 39 11.99 -12.17 12.67
CA GLY A 39 13.34 -11.72 12.94
C GLY A 39 13.96 -11.13 11.67
N ARG A 40 14.49 -9.91 11.75
CA ARG A 40 15.22 -9.28 10.62
C ARG A 40 16.34 -10.22 10.16
N PRO A 41 16.43 -10.61 8.87
CA PRO A 41 17.66 -11.20 8.37
C PRO A 41 18.69 -10.08 8.11
N PRO A 42 19.98 -10.29 8.41
CA PRO A 42 21.03 -9.39 7.94
C PRO A 42 21.15 -9.53 6.42
N ALA A 43 21.42 -8.42 5.74
CA ALA A 43 21.60 -8.39 4.29
C ALA A 43 22.82 -9.26 3.90
N LYS A 44 22.56 -10.44 3.32
CA LYS A 44 23.57 -11.20 2.57
C LYS A 44 23.77 -10.52 1.21
N ARG A 45 24.97 -9.97 1.03
CA ARG A 45 25.53 -9.59 -0.27
C ARG A 45 25.67 -10.84 -1.13
N ASN A 46 25.06 -10.84 -2.32
CA ASN A 46 25.46 -11.74 -3.40
C ASN A 46 26.16 -10.91 -4.47
N THR A 47 27.43 -11.23 -4.66
CA THR A 47 28.35 -10.74 -5.68
C THR A 47 28.12 -11.52 -6.96
N GLY A 48 27.98 -10.84 -8.10
CA GLY A 48 28.08 -11.43 -9.42
C GLY A 48 26.94 -11.05 -10.35
N GLU A 49 27.04 -9.91 -11.03
CA GLU A 49 27.23 -9.87 -12.49
C GLU A 49 27.39 -8.42 -13.02
N LYS A 50 28.54 -8.24 -13.68
CA LYS A 50 29.03 -7.25 -14.65
C LYS A 50 28.57 -5.78 -14.59
N ALA A 51 29.60 -4.98 -14.32
CA ALA A 51 29.67 -3.53 -14.35
C ALA A 51 29.28 -2.92 -15.71
N ILE A 52 28.42 -1.92 -15.63
CA ILE A 52 28.45 -0.77 -16.53
C ILE A 52 29.02 0.36 -15.67
N GLU A 53 30.25 0.78 -15.99
CA GLU A 53 30.97 1.83 -15.28
C GLU A 53 30.25 3.17 -15.44
N TRP A 54 29.53 3.57 -14.40
CA TRP A 54 29.24 4.98 -14.16
C TRP A 54 30.24 5.48 -13.11
N THR A 55 31.05 6.42 -13.58
CA THR A 55 32.14 7.09 -12.89
C THR A 55 31.74 7.61 -11.51
N GLN A 56 32.70 7.52 -10.59
CA GLN A 56 32.60 7.92 -9.19
C GLN A 56 32.17 9.39 -9.04
N SER A 57 30.89 9.61 -8.76
CA SER A 57 30.46 10.68 -7.88
C SER A 57 29.59 10.05 -6.80
N GLN A 58 30.16 9.85 -5.61
CA GLN A 58 29.35 9.53 -4.45
C GLN A 58 28.48 10.76 -4.16
N ASN A 59 27.19 10.62 -4.43
CA ASN A 59 26.20 11.69 -4.31
C ASN A 59 26.12 12.18 -2.83
N PRO A 60 26.48 13.44 -2.52
CA PRO A 60 26.44 13.98 -1.15
C PRO A 60 25.05 13.90 -0.49
N MET A 61 23.99 13.82 -1.31
CA MET A 61 22.60 13.72 -0.85
C MET A 61 22.27 12.42 -0.12
N SER A 62 22.98 11.32 -0.42
CA SER A 62 22.74 10.02 0.23
C SER A 62 23.02 10.09 1.73
N CYS A 63 24.06 10.83 2.13
CA CYS A 63 24.54 10.85 3.51
C CYS A 63 23.57 11.53 4.49
N GLY A 64 22.92 12.62 4.07
CA GLY A 64 21.95 13.35 4.90
C GLY A 64 20.68 12.55 5.17
N LEU A 65 20.09 11.97 4.12
CA LEU A 65 18.87 11.17 4.23
C LEU A 65 19.11 9.82 4.92
N GLU A 66 20.27 9.20 4.70
CA GLU A 66 20.69 8.02 5.47
C GLU A 66 20.77 8.31 6.97
N GLY A 67 21.24 9.52 7.35
CA GLY A 67 21.25 10.00 8.72
C GLY A 67 19.85 10.07 9.32
N VAL A 68 18.88 10.64 8.60
CA VAL A 68 17.46 10.68 8.99
C VAL A 68 16.93 9.26 9.22
N ARG A 69 17.17 8.36 8.25
CA ARG A 69 16.70 6.97 8.34
C ARG A 69 17.29 6.20 9.51
N ARG A 70 18.59 6.37 9.74
CA ARG A 70 19.30 5.74 10.86
C ARG A 70 18.73 6.23 12.19
N LYS A 71 18.57 7.55 12.36
CA LYS A 71 17.98 8.13 13.58
C LYS A 71 16.54 7.68 13.78
N ALA A 72 15.73 7.59 12.72
CA ALA A 72 14.35 7.10 12.79
C ALA A 72 14.26 5.65 13.27
N LYS A 73 15.24 4.81 12.88
CA LYS A 73 15.35 3.41 13.29
C LYS A 73 15.84 3.24 14.73
N GLU A 74 16.77 4.10 15.17
CA GLU A 74 17.33 4.09 16.54
C GLU A 74 16.33 4.65 17.56
N ASP A 75 15.56 5.68 17.19
CA ASP A 75 14.69 6.42 18.10
C ASP A 75 13.30 6.63 17.48
N LYS A 76 12.36 5.79 17.92
CA LYS A 76 10.96 5.83 17.49
C LYS A 76 10.17 7.03 18.04
N THR A 77 10.73 7.77 18.99
CA THR A 77 10.10 8.96 19.58
C THR A 77 10.62 10.26 19.00
N CYS A 78 11.68 10.19 18.19
CA CYS A 78 12.31 11.36 17.60
C CYS A 78 11.36 12.10 16.65
N CYS A 79 11.20 13.40 16.91
CA CYS A 79 10.47 14.33 16.06
C CYS A 79 11.46 15.13 15.19
N PHE A 80 11.34 15.04 13.87
CA PHE A 80 12.26 15.64 12.90
C PHE A 80 11.85 17.07 12.53
N THR A 81 12.65 18.06 12.92
CA THR A 81 12.31 19.49 12.81
C THR A 81 12.93 20.21 11.60
N ALA A 82 13.96 19.63 10.98
CA ALA A 82 14.64 20.18 9.82
C ALA A 82 14.66 19.14 8.70
N LEU A 83 13.55 18.99 7.97
CA LEU A 83 13.45 18.05 6.85
C LEU A 83 13.49 18.75 5.50
N LEU A 84 12.95 19.97 5.40
CA LEU A 84 12.86 20.70 4.12
C LEU A 84 14.23 20.94 3.48
N HIS A 85 15.30 21.05 4.28
CA HIS A 85 16.66 21.27 3.78
C HIS A 85 17.20 20.13 2.92
N HIS A 86 16.61 18.93 2.99
CA HIS A 86 16.92 17.82 2.10
C HIS A 86 16.26 17.93 0.72
N ILE A 87 15.32 18.86 0.54
CA ILE A 87 14.74 19.17 -0.76
C ILE A 87 15.67 20.17 -1.44
N THR A 88 16.66 19.64 -2.17
CA THR A 88 17.62 20.39 -2.97
C THR A 88 17.21 20.41 -4.45
N PRO A 89 17.83 21.25 -5.31
CA PRO A 89 17.60 21.18 -6.75
C PRO A 89 17.88 19.79 -7.34
N ASP A 90 18.93 19.11 -6.88
CA ASP A 90 19.26 17.76 -7.34
C ASP A 90 18.21 16.71 -6.91
N MET A 91 17.65 16.85 -5.70
CA MET A 91 16.56 16.00 -5.23
C MET A 91 15.31 16.21 -6.09
N LEU A 92 15.00 17.46 -6.42
CA LEU A 92 13.90 17.79 -7.32
C LEU A 92 14.15 17.22 -8.72
N SER A 93 15.37 17.35 -9.27
CA SER A 93 15.73 16.74 -10.56
C SER A 93 15.51 15.22 -10.54
N THR A 94 16.02 14.53 -9.51
CA THR A 94 15.83 13.09 -9.34
C THR A 94 14.34 12.73 -9.24
N SER A 95 13.60 13.47 -8.42
CA SER A 95 12.14 13.29 -8.23
C SER A 95 11.35 13.49 -9.53
N PHE A 96 11.79 14.40 -10.42
CA PHE A 96 11.14 14.64 -11.71
C PHE A 96 11.26 13.41 -12.63
N TYR A 97 12.42 12.76 -12.65
CA TYR A 97 12.67 11.58 -13.47
C TYR A 97 12.01 10.31 -12.91
N GLU A 98 11.65 10.29 -11.62
CA GLU A 98 10.81 9.24 -11.02
C GLU A 98 9.33 9.36 -11.40
N LEU A 99 8.88 10.53 -11.89
CA LEU A 99 7.49 10.71 -12.30
C LEU A 99 7.17 9.90 -13.56
N ASN A 100 5.90 9.46 -13.65
CA ASN A 100 5.40 8.81 -14.85
C ASN A 100 5.37 9.77 -16.05
N ARG A 101 6.20 9.50 -17.06
CA ARG A 101 6.33 10.30 -18.29
C ARG A 101 5.04 10.39 -19.13
N LYS A 102 4.10 9.46 -18.94
CA LYS A 102 2.80 9.40 -19.62
C LYS A 102 1.66 9.96 -18.76
N ALA A 103 1.96 10.55 -17.60
CA ALA A 103 0.92 11.10 -16.74
C ALA A 103 0.15 12.22 -17.47
N ALA A 104 -1.16 12.22 -17.29
CA ALA A 104 -2.02 13.26 -17.85
C ALA A 104 -1.71 14.64 -17.26
N GLU A 105 -1.99 15.67 -18.06
CA GLU A 105 -1.74 17.07 -17.74
C GLU A 105 -2.73 17.58 -16.69
N GLY A 106 -2.20 18.34 -15.73
CA GLY A 106 -3.00 18.94 -14.67
C GLY A 106 -3.74 20.20 -15.15
N THR A 107 -4.03 21.08 -14.20
CA THR A 107 -4.64 22.39 -14.48
C THR A 107 -3.67 23.36 -15.17
N ASP A 108 -2.38 23.05 -15.17
CA ASP A 108 -1.31 23.81 -15.81
C ASP A 108 -1.17 23.54 -17.32
N GLY A 109 -1.80 22.46 -17.83
CA GLY A 109 -1.70 22.08 -19.24
C GLY A 109 -0.28 21.74 -19.70
N LYS A 110 0.62 21.43 -18.76
CA LYS A 110 2.02 21.12 -19.07
C LYS A 110 2.23 19.61 -19.08
N SER A 111 2.69 19.11 -20.22
CA SER A 111 3.16 17.71 -20.35
C SER A 111 4.52 17.52 -19.66
N TRP A 112 4.85 16.26 -19.36
CA TRP A 112 6.16 15.90 -18.83
C TRP A 112 7.31 16.36 -19.75
N LYS A 113 7.19 16.15 -21.06
CA LYS A 113 8.20 16.56 -22.04
C LYS A 113 8.35 18.09 -22.14
N THR A 114 7.24 18.82 -22.06
CA THR A 114 7.26 20.28 -22.11
C THR A 114 7.96 20.86 -20.89
N TYR A 115 7.74 20.26 -19.72
CA TYR A 115 8.40 20.69 -18.49
C TYR A 115 9.89 20.30 -18.45
N GLU A 116 10.24 19.11 -18.97
CA GLU A 116 11.64 18.66 -19.08
C GLU A 116 12.52 19.68 -19.82
N ALA A 117 12.00 20.25 -20.92
CA ALA A 117 12.72 21.25 -21.71
C ALA A 117 13.07 22.55 -20.95
N GLN A 118 12.40 22.83 -19.83
CA GLN A 118 12.62 24.02 -19.00
C GLN A 118 13.14 23.67 -17.60
N LEU A 119 13.47 22.38 -17.36
CA LEU A 119 13.73 21.85 -16.03
C LEU A 119 14.92 22.55 -15.36
N GLU A 120 16.04 22.67 -16.06
CA GLU A 120 17.29 23.25 -15.52
C GLU A 120 17.10 24.69 -15.05
N GLU A 121 16.35 25.51 -15.79
CA GLU A 121 16.06 26.90 -15.41
C GLU A 121 15.01 27.00 -14.30
N ARG A 122 14.02 26.07 -14.29
CA ARG A 122 12.90 26.13 -13.36
C ARG A 122 13.24 25.60 -11.97
N LEU A 123 14.11 24.59 -11.86
CA LEU A 123 14.43 23.92 -10.60
C LEU A 123 14.99 24.87 -9.52
N PRO A 124 15.96 25.76 -9.80
CA PRO A 124 16.46 26.71 -8.80
C PRO A 124 15.37 27.66 -8.28
N LYS A 125 14.51 28.15 -9.18
CA LYS A 125 13.37 29.03 -8.84
C LYS A 125 12.35 28.29 -7.98
N LEU A 126 12.00 27.06 -8.34
CA LEU A 126 11.05 26.24 -7.58
C LEU A 126 11.61 25.91 -6.19
N HIS A 127 12.90 25.59 -6.10
CA HIS A 127 13.59 25.39 -4.83
C HIS A 127 13.48 26.64 -3.95
N GLU A 128 13.81 27.83 -4.47
CA GLU A 128 13.67 29.09 -3.74
C GLU A 128 12.23 29.33 -3.28
N GLU A 129 11.24 29.08 -4.14
CA GLU A 129 9.82 29.23 -3.81
C GLU A 129 9.38 28.31 -2.66
N ILE A 130 9.88 27.08 -2.62
CA ILE A 130 9.60 26.11 -1.56
C ILE A 130 10.19 26.59 -0.23
N HIS A 131 11.45 27.02 -0.23
CA HIS A 131 12.19 27.41 0.98
C HIS A 131 11.73 28.75 1.55
N THR A 132 11.43 29.73 0.69
CA THR A 132 10.84 31.03 1.09
C THR A 132 9.36 30.90 1.45
N GLY A 133 8.69 29.82 1.00
CA GLY A 133 7.29 29.56 1.27
C GLY A 133 6.32 30.22 0.28
N SER A 134 6.82 30.86 -0.77
CA SER A 134 6.05 31.49 -1.84
C SER A 134 5.42 30.49 -2.82
N TYR A 135 5.87 29.22 -2.82
CA TYR A 135 5.26 28.13 -3.60
C TYR A 135 3.75 28.02 -3.36
N ARG A 136 2.97 27.93 -4.45
CA ARG A 136 1.51 27.80 -4.43
C ARG A 136 1.08 26.51 -5.09
N ALA A 137 0.53 25.60 -4.29
CA ALA A 137 -0.09 24.39 -4.79
C ALA A 137 -1.32 24.72 -5.64
N GLN A 138 -1.50 24.00 -6.75
CA GLN A 138 -2.61 24.17 -7.67
C GLN A 138 -3.80 23.28 -7.28
N PRO A 139 -5.03 23.71 -7.63
CA PRO A 139 -6.19 22.82 -7.55
C PRO A 139 -6.01 21.58 -8.44
N VAL A 140 -6.58 20.47 -8.03
CA VAL A 140 -6.48 19.21 -8.78
C VAL A 140 -7.55 19.16 -9.88
N LYS A 141 -7.21 18.73 -11.10
CA LYS A 141 -8.20 18.55 -12.17
C LYS A 141 -8.97 17.24 -11.95
N ARG A 142 -10.30 17.30 -11.78
CA ARG A 142 -11.14 16.13 -11.55
C ARG A 142 -11.50 15.47 -12.88
N VAL A 143 -11.30 14.15 -12.95
CA VAL A 143 -11.66 13.30 -14.10
C VAL A 143 -12.33 12.03 -13.56
N TYR A 144 -13.27 11.46 -14.31
CA TYR A 144 -13.98 10.26 -13.88
C TYR A 144 -13.54 9.03 -14.64
N ILE A 145 -13.27 7.95 -13.91
CA ILE A 145 -13.03 6.62 -14.47
C ILE A 145 -14.28 5.76 -14.19
N PRO A 146 -14.87 5.12 -15.21
CA PRO A 146 -15.98 4.20 -15.00
C PRO A 146 -15.49 2.98 -14.20
N LYS A 147 -16.25 2.58 -13.19
CA LYS A 147 -16.09 1.29 -12.51
C LYS A 147 -16.90 0.21 -13.23
N THR A 148 -16.58 -1.03 -12.94
CA THR A 148 -17.33 -2.22 -13.38
C THR A 148 -18.76 -2.28 -12.84
N ASP A 149 -19.02 -1.64 -11.69
CA ASP A 149 -20.35 -1.54 -11.06
C ASP A 149 -21.22 -0.40 -11.63
N GLY A 150 -20.75 0.32 -12.65
CA GLY A 150 -21.43 1.46 -13.26
C GLY A 150 -21.27 2.79 -12.52
N GLN A 151 -20.71 2.80 -11.31
CA GLN A 151 -20.36 4.05 -10.62
C GLN A 151 -19.11 4.67 -11.25
N LYS A 152 -18.90 5.97 -11.04
CA LYS A 152 -17.69 6.66 -11.50
C LYS A 152 -16.74 6.89 -10.33
N ARG A 153 -15.49 6.43 -10.44
CA ARG A 153 -14.42 6.75 -9.50
C ARG A 153 -13.80 8.07 -9.92
N PRO A 154 -13.81 9.09 -9.06
CA PRO A 154 -13.21 10.34 -9.42
C PRO A 154 -11.69 10.31 -9.16
N LEU A 155 -10.91 10.65 -10.17
CA LEU A 155 -9.47 10.80 -10.13
C LEU A 155 -9.10 12.28 -10.17
N GLY A 156 -8.10 12.65 -9.41
CA GLY A 156 -7.48 13.96 -9.40
C GLY A 156 -6.15 13.95 -10.14
N ILE A 157 -6.04 14.75 -11.20
CA ILE A 157 -4.81 14.97 -11.94
C ILE A 157 -4.15 16.27 -11.44
N THR A 158 -3.00 16.13 -10.79
CA THR A 158 -2.21 17.24 -10.26
C THR A 158 -1.33 17.89 -11.34
N ALA A 159 -1.04 19.18 -11.17
CA ALA A 159 -0.05 19.92 -11.96
C ALA A 159 1.34 19.26 -11.83
N ILE A 160 2.19 19.43 -12.84
CA ILE A 160 3.49 18.73 -12.87
C ILE A 160 4.45 19.22 -11.77
N GLU A 161 4.45 20.52 -11.49
CA GLU A 161 5.22 21.09 -10.38
C GLU A 161 4.77 20.52 -9.04
N ASP A 162 3.45 20.37 -8.85
CA ASP A 162 2.92 19.78 -7.63
C ASP A 162 3.31 18.30 -7.50
N LYS A 163 3.25 17.52 -8.59
CA LYS A 163 3.73 16.13 -8.61
C LYS A 163 5.20 16.03 -8.22
N LEU A 164 6.02 16.91 -8.78
CA LEU A 164 7.45 16.98 -8.51
C LEU A 164 7.74 17.29 -7.03
N VAL A 165 7.15 18.34 -6.47
CA VAL A 165 7.37 18.70 -5.05
C VAL A 165 6.81 17.62 -4.12
N GLN A 166 5.66 17.03 -4.47
CA GLN A 166 5.09 15.90 -3.73
C GLN A 166 6.04 14.70 -3.72
N GLN A 167 6.62 14.34 -4.87
CA GLN A 167 7.57 13.23 -4.97
C GLN A 167 8.81 13.48 -4.09
N ALA A 168 9.37 14.69 -4.12
CA ALA A 168 10.52 15.03 -3.27
C ALA A 168 10.17 14.92 -1.77
N VAL A 169 8.99 15.39 -1.35
CA VAL A 169 8.52 15.23 0.03
C VAL A 169 8.31 13.76 0.38
N VAL A 170 7.74 12.94 -0.51
CA VAL A 170 7.59 11.49 -0.33
C VAL A 170 8.95 10.83 -0.09
N THR A 171 9.95 11.14 -0.91
CA THR A 171 11.31 10.59 -0.77
C THR A 171 11.94 10.89 0.59
N VAL A 172 11.77 12.12 1.09
CA VAL A 172 12.23 12.52 2.43
C VAL A 172 11.46 11.80 3.54
N LEU A 173 10.13 11.80 3.47
CA LEU A 173 9.28 11.20 4.51
C LEU A 173 9.42 9.67 4.57
N ASN A 174 9.67 9.01 3.45
CA ASN A 174 9.93 7.57 3.40
C ASN A 174 11.19 7.16 4.18
N GLN A 175 12.16 8.06 4.37
CA GLN A 175 13.31 7.75 5.25
C GLN A 175 12.89 7.53 6.70
N ILE A 176 11.78 8.15 7.12
CA ILE A 176 11.22 8.00 8.46
C ILE A 176 10.24 6.81 8.47
N TYR A 177 9.17 6.90 7.68
CA TYR A 177 8.02 6.00 7.84
C TYR A 177 8.26 4.57 7.34
N GLU A 178 9.14 4.34 6.36
CA GLU A 178 9.49 2.95 5.98
C GLU A 178 10.20 2.19 7.11
N THR A 179 10.78 2.89 8.08
CA THR A 179 11.36 2.26 9.29
C THR A 179 10.32 1.93 10.36
N GLU A 180 9.13 2.53 10.28
CA GLU A 180 8.02 2.36 11.22
C GLU A 180 6.97 1.37 10.73
N PHE A 181 6.64 1.41 9.45
CA PHE A 181 5.60 0.57 8.88
C PHE A 181 5.85 -0.91 9.14
N TYR A 182 4.84 -1.57 9.67
CA TYR A 182 4.87 -2.99 10.01
C TYR A 182 5.10 -3.87 8.78
N GLY A 183 5.70 -5.05 9.00
CA GLY A 183 6.03 -6.00 7.94
C GLY A 183 4.82 -6.55 7.18
N PHE A 184 3.64 -6.50 7.81
CA PHE A 184 2.35 -6.94 7.28
C PHE A 184 1.60 -5.87 6.47
N SER A 185 2.14 -4.66 6.36
CA SER A 185 1.63 -3.60 5.49
C SER A 185 2.40 -3.60 4.17
N TYR A 186 1.70 -3.74 3.05
CA TYR A 186 2.33 -3.94 1.74
C TYR A 186 2.03 -2.83 0.74
N GLY A 187 0.78 -2.37 0.67
CA GLY A 187 0.33 -1.48 -0.41
C GLY A 187 1.11 -0.17 -0.49
N TYR A 188 1.45 0.24 -1.71
CA TYR A 188 2.15 1.50 -2.02
C TYR A 188 3.54 1.67 -1.37
N ARG A 189 4.19 0.58 -0.98
CA ARG A 189 5.53 0.61 -0.36
C ARG A 189 6.61 0.14 -1.34
N PRO A 190 7.81 0.75 -1.32
CA PRO A 190 8.94 0.31 -2.14
C PRO A 190 9.29 -1.16 -1.89
N GLY A 191 9.40 -1.96 -2.97
CA GLY A 191 9.78 -3.38 -2.88
C GLY A 191 8.69 -4.31 -2.31
N ARG A 192 7.44 -3.86 -2.20
CA ARG A 192 6.30 -4.64 -1.70
C ARG A 192 5.24 -4.79 -2.79
N ALA A 193 5.28 -5.90 -3.51
CA ALA A 193 4.32 -6.20 -4.57
C ALA A 193 3.05 -6.88 -4.01
N PRO A 194 1.90 -6.84 -4.71
CA PRO A 194 0.67 -7.54 -4.30
C PRO A 194 0.89 -9.03 -4.02
N GLU A 195 1.74 -9.68 -4.81
CA GLU A 195 2.06 -11.10 -4.70
C GLU A 195 2.68 -11.41 -3.33
N ASN A 196 3.51 -10.51 -2.79
CA ASN A 196 4.10 -10.67 -1.46
C ASN A 196 3.05 -10.69 -0.35
N ALA A 197 1.96 -9.92 -0.51
CA ALA A 197 0.86 -9.89 0.46
C ALA A 197 0.03 -11.18 0.39
N LEU A 198 -0.25 -11.66 -0.82
CA LEU A 198 -0.97 -12.92 -1.04
C LEU A 198 -0.17 -14.12 -0.53
N ASP A 199 1.13 -14.17 -0.80
CA ASP A 199 2.01 -15.25 -0.33
C ASP A 199 2.10 -15.28 1.20
N ALA A 200 2.17 -14.10 1.83
CA ALA A 200 2.13 -13.98 3.28
C ALA A 200 0.78 -14.48 3.84
N LEU A 201 -0.33 -14.15 3.18
CA LEU A 201 -1.67 -14.57 3.59
C LEU A 201 -1.80 -16.08 3.49
N ALA A 202 -1.49 -16.63 2.32
CA ALA A 202 -1.54 -18.06 2.06
C ALA A 202 -0.66 -18.84 3.06
N THR A 203 0.56 -18.38 3.29
CA THR A 203 1.47 -19.01 4.26
C THR A 203 0.89 -18.97 5.68
N ALA A 204 0.35 -17.82 6.10
CA ALA A 204 -0.19 -17.65 7.44
C ALA A 204 -1.43 -18.52 7.67
N ILE A 205 -2.39 -18.53 6.74
CA ILE A 205 -3.64 -19.31 6.89
C ILE A 205 -3.41 -20.82 6.76
N LEU A 206 -2.38 -21.26 6.03
CA LEU A 206 -2.07 -22.69 5.86
C LEU A 206 -1.22 -23.26 7.00
N LYS A 207 -0.34 -22.45 7.60
CA LYS A 207 0.61 -22.94 8.61
C LYS A 207 0.20 -22.65 10.06
N ARG A 208 -0.71 -21.70 10.28
CA ARG A 208 -1.17 -21.30 11.60
C ARG A 208 -2.60 -21.77 11.85
N PRO A 209 -3.05 -21.94 13.10
CA PRO A 209 -4.39 -22.47 13.41
C PRO A 209 -5.50 -21.41 13.19
N ILE A 210 -5.57 -20.83 12.00
CA ILE A 210 -6.55 -19.81 11.64
C ILE A 210 -7.85 -20.48 11.19
N ASN A 211 -8.96 -20.15 11.85
CA ASN A 211 -10.28 -20.71 11.58
C ASN A 211 -11.31 -19.64 11.18
N TRP A 212 -10.99 -18.36 11.28
CA TRP A 212 -11.89 -17.26 10.98
C TRP A 212 -11.12 -16.18 10.25
N ILE A 213 -11.71 -15.64 9.18
CA ILE A 213 -11.15 -14.55 8.38
C ILE A 213 -12.11 -13.38 8.43
N LEU A 214 -11.63 -12.24 8.92
CA LEU A 214 -12.28 -10.94 8.78
C LEU A 214 -11.69 -10.25 7.56
N ASP A 215 -12.49 -10.15 6.51
CA ASP A 215 -12.22 -9.37 5.31
C ASP A 215 -12.87 -8.00 5.51
N ALA A 216 -12.07 -6.95 5.69
CA ALA A 216 -12.52 -5.61 6.06
C ALA A 216 -12.12 -4.58 4.99
N ASP A 217 -13.10 -3.78 4.57
CA ASP A 217 -12.96 -2.71 3.57
C ASP A 217 -13.39 -1.38 4.21
N LEU A 218 -12.64 -0.32 3.95
CA LEU A 218 -12.93 1.03 4.44
C LEU A 218 -13.78 1.81 3.43
N GLN A 219 -14.93 2.30 3.88
CA GLN A 219 -15.86 3.02 3.02
C GLN A 219 -15.26 4.37 2.56
N LYS A 220 -15.09 4.52 1.23
CA LYS A 220 -14.60 5.77 0.60
C LYS A 220 -13.35 6.31 1.31
N PHE A 221 -12.41 5.44 1.63
CA PHE A 221 -11.27 5.77 2.50
C PHE A 221 -10.54 7.05 2.06
N PHE A 222 -10.07 7.13 0.82
CA PHE A 222 -9.34 8.30 0.33
C PHE A 222 -10.15 9.61 0.38
N ASP A 223 -11.47 9.54 0.26
CA ASP A 223 -12.34 10.74 0.29
C ASP A 223 -12.71 11.15 1.73
N SER A 224 -12.53 10.28 2.73
CA SER A 224 -13.05 10.48 4.11
C SER A 224 -11.98 10.80 5.15
N ILE A 225 -10.69 10.81 4.81
CA ILE A 225 -9.61 11.08 5.78
C ILE A 225 -9.73 12.52 6.35
N PRO A 226 -9.96 12.69 7.67
CA PRO A 226 -10.01 14.02 8.27
C PRO A 226 -8.63 14.68 8.26
N HIS A 227 -8.53 15.89 7.69
CA HIS A 227 -7.24 16.58 7.51
C HIS A 227 -6.57 16.91 8.84
N ASP A 228 -7.33 17.33 9.84
CA ASP A 228 -6.85 17.65 11.18
C ASP A 228 -6.21 16.43 11.86
N LYS A 229 -6.88 15.27 11.81
CA LYS A 229 -6.35 14.01 12.36
C LYS A 229 -5.11 13.54 11.59
N LEU A 230 -5.15 13.58 10.26
CA LEU A 230 -4.00 13.22 9.44
C LEU A 230 -2.79 14.10 9.77
N MET A 231 -2.97 15.42 9.85
CA MET A 231 -1.89 16.35 10.19
C MET A 231 -1.37 16.13 11.61
N ALA A 232 -2.24 15.81 12.57
CA ALA A 232 -1.83 15.48 13.93
C ALA A 232 -0.96 14.21 13.97
N LEU A 233 -1.36 13.14 13.25
CA LEU A 233 -0.60 11.89 13.16
C LEU A 233 0.76 12.09 12.49
N ILE A 234 0.82 12.88 11.41
CA ILE A 234 2.11 13.20 10.75
C ILE A 234 3.02 13.97 11.72
N SER A 235 2.44 14.88 12.51
CA SER A 235 3.17 15.72 13.46
C SER A 235 3.81 14.95 14.63
N ILE A 236 3.42 13.69 14.86
CA ILE A 236 4.07 12.81 15.84
C ILE A 236 5.56 12.66 15.50
N ARG A 237 5.89 12.49 14.23
CA ARG A 237 7.28 12.28 13.76
C ARG A 237 7.85 13.48 13.02
N VAL A 238 7.01 14.33 12.43
CA VAL A 238 7.46 15.47 11.62
C VAL A 238 7.16 16.78 12.34
N GLY A 239 8.20 17.41 12.89
CA GLY A 239 8.13 18.73 13.52
C GLY A 239 8.48 19.89 12.56
N ASP A 240 8.96 19.61 11.35
CA ASP A 240 9.27 20.65 10.36
C ASP A 240 7.97 21.29 9.85
N LYS A 241 7.65 22.46 10.42
CA LYS A 241 6.46 23.25 10.08
C LYS A 241 6.35 23.58 8.60
N ARG A 242 7.47 23.63 7.86
CA ARG A 242 7.46 23.95 6.43
C ARG A 242 6.97 22.76 5.61
N ILE A 243 7.39 21.54 5.95
CA ILE A 243 6.86 20.30 5.35
C ILE A 243 5.38 20.15 5.67
N LEU A 244 4.99 20.32 6.94
CA LEU A 244 3.59 20.26 7.36
C LEU A 244 2.73 21.28 6.59
N ARG A 245 3.26 22.49 6.36
CA ARG A 245 2.60 23.52 5.57
C ARG A 245 2.43 23.13 4.10
N LEU A 246 3.39 22.44 3.48
CA LEU A 246 3.26 21.93 2.10
C LEU A 246 2.16 20.88 2.02
N ILE A 247 2.16 19.90 2.93
CA ILE A 247 1.13 18.86 3.00
C ILE A 247 -0.26 19.50 3.20
N GLY A 248 -0.35 20.43 4.16
CA GLY A 248 -1.59 21.17 4.41
C GLY A 248 -2.06 22.02 3.23
N LYS A 249 -1.15 22.57 2.41
CA LYS A 249 -1.51 23.26 1.15
C LYS A 249 -2.17 22.27 0.19
N TRP A 250 -1.55 21.11 -0.07
CA TRP A 250 -2.09 20.11 -1.01
C TRP A 250 -3.44 19.54 -0.59
N LEU A 251 -3.65 19.29 0.71
CA LEU A 251 -4.94 18.82 1.21
C LEU A 251 -6.07 19.85 1.01
N LYS A 252 -5.74 21.15 1.04
CA LYS A 252 -6.72 22.26 1.01
C LYS A 252 -6.92 22.90 -0.37
N THR A 253 -6.12 22.57 -1.39
CA THR A 253 -6.20 23.26 -2.70
C THR A 253 -7.56 23.08 -3.38
N GLY A 254 -8.23 21.97 -3.08
CA GLY A 254 -9.50 21.57 -3.67
C GLY A 254 -9.32 21.03 -5.10
N TYR A 255 -10.42 20.96 -5.83
CA TYR A 255 -10.41 20.45 -7.21
C TYR A 255 -11.17 21.38 -8.16
N ILE A 256 -10.86 21.26 -9.44
CA ILE A 256 -11.59 21.90 -10.54
C ILE A 256 -12.36 20.82 -11.30
N GLU A 257 -13.64 21.07 -11.48
CA GLU A 257 -14.59 20.21 -12.21
C GLU A 257 -15.52 21.12 -13.02
N ASP A 258 -15.64 20.86 -14.33
CA ASP A 258 -16.44 21.64 -15.28
C ASP A 258 -16.20 23.16 -15.20
N GLY A 259 -14.93 23.55 -15.03
CA GLY A 259 -14.52 24.95 -14.91
C GLY A 259 -14.84 25.61 -13.57
N LYS A 260 -15.50 24.89 -12.64
CA LYS A 260 -15.83 25.36 -11.29
C LYS A 260 -14.82 24.84 -10.28
N ARG A 261 -14.46 25.68 -9.32
CA ARG A 261 -13.56 25.33 -8.22
C ARG A 261 -14.36 24.90 -7.00
N TYR A 262 -14.03 23.73 -6.47
CA TYR A 262 -14.63 23.17 -5.27
C TYR A 262 -13.58 23.12 -4.15
N ARG A 263 -14.02 23.42 -2.92
CA ARG A 263 -13.18 23.26 -1.73
C ARG A 263 -13.27 21.82 -1.25
N GLN A 264 -12.15 21.29 -0.78
CA GLN A 264 -12.07 19.98 -0.17
C GLN A 264 -11.81 20.15 1.33
N THR A 265 -12.72 19.63 2.16
CA THR A 265 -12.66 19.71 3.62
C THR A 265 -12.16 18.44 4.28
N GLU A 266 -12.16 17.33 3.54
CA GLU A 266 -11.72 16.00 3.96
C GLU A 266 -11.20 15.19 2.78
N GLY A 267 -10.48 14.12 3.07
CA GLY A 267 -9.87 13.23 2.09
C GLY A 267 -8.56 13.74 1.51
N THR A 268 -7.87 12.89 0.78
CA THR A 268 -6.68 13.23 0.01
C THR A 268 -6.98 13.07 -1.48
N PRO A 269 -6.53 13.97 -2.37
CA PRO A 269 -6.84 13.87 -3.79
C PRO A 269 -6.37 12.54 -4.41
N GLN A 270 -7.31 11.66 -4.74
CA GLN A 270 -6.99 10.37 -5.34
C GLN A 270 -6.22 10.58 -6.66
N GLY A 271 -5.00 10.07 -6.78
CA GLY A 271 -4.13 10.28 -7.95
C GLY A 271 -3.02 11.32 -7.76
N SER A 272 -3.00 12.04 -6.64
CA SER A 272 -1.82 12.81 -6.21
C SER A 272 -0.70 11.88 -5.74
N VAL A 273 0.55 12.24 -6.05
CA VAL A 273 1.75 11.43 -5.80
C VAL A 273 1.96 11.15 -4.30
N ILE A 274 1.66 12.12 -3.43
CA ILE A 274 1.85 11.97 -1.97
C ILE A 274 0.73 11.19 -1.29
N SER A 275 -0.46 11.11 -1.92
CA SER A 275 -1.66 10.53 -1.30
C SER A 275 -1.48 9.09 -0.78
N PRO A 276 -0.82 8.17 -1.51
CA PRO A 276 -0.58 6.82 -1.02
C PRO A 276 0.24 6.76 0.28
N LEU A 277 1.26 7.61 0.41
CA LEU A 277 2.06 7.70 1.64
C LEU A 277 1.21 8.23 2.81
N LEU A 278 0.44 9.31 2.58
CA LEU A 278 -0.43 9.88 3.63
C LEU A 278 -1.47 8.86 4.13
N ALA A 279 -2.08 8.12 3.20
CA ALA A 279 -2.97 7.01 3.50
C ALA A 279 -2.30 5.95 4.38
N ASN A 280 -1.08 5.54 4.02
CA ASN A 280 -0.34 4.55 4.80
C ASN A 280 0.06 5.06 6.19
N ILE A 281 0.48 6.32 6.33
CA ILE A 281 0.76 6.94 7.63
C ILE A 281 -0.51 6.92 8.50
N TYR A 282 -1.66 7.27 7.91
CA TYR A 282 -2.93 7.26 8.63
C TYR A 282 -3.28 5.87 9.16
N LEU A 283 -3.28 4.87 8.27
CA LEU A 283 -3.64 3.49 8.63
C LEU A 283 -2.60 2.82 9.52
N HIS A 284 -1.34 3.27 9.48
CA HIS A 284 -0.32 2.80 10.40
C HIS A 284 -0.71 3.07 11.86
N TYR A 285 -1.07 4.31 12.19
CA TYR A 285 -1.45 4.67 13.57
C TYR A 285 -2.88 4.22 13.94
N VAL A 286 -3.81 4.25 12.98
CA VAL A 286 -5.22 3.94 13.25
C VAL A 286 -5.46 2.44 13.38
N VAL A 287 -4.85 1.64 12.49
CA VAL A 287 -5.09 0.20 12.34
C VAL A 287 -3.85 -0.60 12.73
N ASP A 288 -2.72 -0.44 12.05
CA ASP A 288 -1.58 -1.36 12.18
C ASP A 288 -1.03 -1.39 13.61
N GLU A 289 -0.76 -0.22 14.18
CA GLU A 289 -0.26 -0.09 15.55
C GLU A 289 -1.31 -0.52 16.57
N TRP A 290 -2.60 -0.21 16.33
CA TRP A 290 -3.68 -0.63 17.20
C TRP A 290 -3.80 -2.16 17.26
N VAL A 291 -3.78 -2.85 16.11
CA VAL A 291 -3.83 -4.32 16.04
C VAL A 291 -2.62 -4.92 16.73
N GLU A 292 -1.42 -4.38 16.50
CA GLU A 292 -0.21 -4.85 17.18
C GLU A 292 -0.29 -4.69 18.71
N GLN A 293 -0.84 -3.57 19.18
CA GLN A 293 -1.05 -3.35 20.62
C GLN A 293 -2.10 -4.31 21.18
N GLU A 294 -3.21 -4.55 20.47
CA GLU A 294 -4.25 -5.47 20.92
C GLU A 294 -3.75 -6.91 21.02
N ARG A 295 -2.95 -7.37 20.04
CA ARG A 295 -2.27 -8.68 20.10
C ARG A 295 -1.42 -8.84 21.35
N ARG A 296 -0.68 -7.81 21.73
CA ARG A 296 0.19 -7.86 22.92
C ARG A 296 -0.58 -7.82 24.23
N ARG A 297 -1.70 -7.10 24.27
CA ARG A 297 -2.52 -6.97 25.48
C ARG A 297 -3.33 -8.23 25.75
N ARG A 298 -3.95 -8.79 24.70
CA ARG A 298 -4.96 -9.85 24.82
C ARG A 298 -4.94 -10.71 23.57
N ASN A 299 -4.32 -11.88 23.67
CA ASN A 299 -4.42 -12.89 22.62
C ASN A 299 -4.80 -14.23 23.21
N ASN A 300 -6.10 -14.53 23.22
CA ASN A 300 -6.56 -15.91 23.32
C ASN A 300 -6.44 -16.51 21.92
N GLY A 301 -5.32 -17.18 21.66
CA GLY A 301 -5.05 -17.83 20.37
C GLY A 301 -4.36 -16.94 19.34
N GLU A 302 -4.21 -17.47 18.13
CA GLU A 302 -3.46 -16.84 17.05
C GLU A 302 -4.26 -15.74 16.31
N VAL A 303 -3.58 -14.62 16.00
CA VAL A 303 -4.14 -13.52 15.21
C VAL A 303 -3.14 -13.07 14.15
N ILE A 304 -3.57 -13.02 12.89
CA ILE A 304 -2.80 -12.53 11.75
C ILE A 304 -3.49 -11.32 11.12
N ILE A 305 -2.71 -10.48 10.44
CA ILE A 305 -3.18 -9.26 9.77
C ILE A 305 -2.33 -9.10 8.54
N ILE A 306 -2.96 -8.75 7.44
CA ILE A 306 -2.31 -8.34 6.19
C ILE A 306 -3.09 -7.14 5.68
N ARG A 307 -2.36 -6.07 5.36
CA ARG A 307 -2.94 -4.86 4.82
C ARG A 307 -2.32 -4.53 3.48
N TYR A 308 -3.16 -4.34 2.48
CA TYR A 308 -2.77 -3.82 1.18
C TYR A 308 -3.53 -2.54 0.92
N ALA A 309 -2.88 -1.38 1.11
CA ALA A 309 -3.54 -0.08 1.08
C ALA A 309 -4.68 -0.01 2.11
N ASP A 310 -5.92 0.16 1.65
CA ASP A 310 -7.15 0.18 2.43
C ASP A 310 -7.80 -1.20 2.62
N ASP A 311 -7.40 -2.21 1.84
CA ASP A 311 -7.87 -3.59 2.00
C ASP A 311 -7.19 -4.25 3.20
N LEU A 312 -7.99 -4.76 4.13
CA LEU A 312 -7.54 -5.32 5.40
C LEU A 312 -8.06 -6.73 5.58
N VAL A 313 -7.16 -7.70 5.75
CA VAL A 313 -7.53 -9.08 6.07
C VAL A 313 -6.94 -9.45 7.42
N LEU A 314 -7.79 -9.80 8.37
CA LEU A 314 -7.38 -10.38 9.65
C LEU A 314 -7.79 -11.84 9.73
N GLY A 315 -6.95 -12.66 10.34
CA GLY A 315 -7.24 -14.07 10.59
C GLY A 315 -7.17 -14.38 12.08
N PHE A 316 -8.07 -15.21 12.57
CA PHE A 316 -8.20 -15.55 13.98
C PHE A 316 -8.34 -17.06 14.18
N GLN A 317 -7.80 -17.55 15.30
CA GLN A 317 -8.02 -18.93 15.72
C GLN A 317 -9.44 -19.18 16.24
N TYR A 318 -10.02 -18.24 16.96
CA TYR A 318 -11.33 -18.38 17.61
C TYR A 318 -12.33 -17.32 17.16
N LYS A 319 -13.61 -17.70 17.06
CA LYS A 319 -14.72 -16.84 16.64
C LYS A 319 -14.89 -15.63 17.55
N THR A 320 -14.80 -15.86 18.87
CA THR A 320 -15.00 -14.83 19.89
C THR A 320 -13.99 -13.69 19.77
N GLU A 321 -12.73 -13.99 19.44
CA GLU A 321 -11.73 -12.96 19.17
C GLU A 321 -12.04 -12.22 17.87
N ALA A 322 -12.47 -12.94 16.83
CA ALA A 322 -12.80 -12.31 15.55
C ALA A 322 -13.98 -11.32 15.66
N GLU A 323 -15.04 -11.69 16.37
CA GLU A 323 -16.20 -10.83 16.65
C GLU A 323 -15.80 -9.61 17.49
N ARG A 324 -14.99 -9.82 18.54
CA ARG A 324 -14.45 -8.73 19.37
C ARG A 324 -13.61 -7.74 18.56
N TYR A 325 -12.70 -8.24 17.72
CA TYR A 325 -11.87 -7.39 16.88
C TYR A 325 -12.69 -6.64 15.85
N LEU A 326 -13.75 -7.24 15.29
CA LEU A 326 -14.64 -6.56 14.37
C LEU A 326 -15.33 -5.36 15.03
N GLU A 327 -15.92 -5.56 16.22
CA GLU A 327 -16.57 -4.50 16.98
C GLU A 327 -15.56 -3.40 17.37
N ALA A 328 -14.44 -3.79 17.97
CA ALA A 328 -13.42 -2.84 18.41
C ALA A 328 -12.75 -2.10 17.24
N LEU A 329 -12.54 -2.75 16.10
CA LEU A 329 -12.03 -2.11 14.88
C LEU A 329 -13.04 -1.08 14.36
N SER A 330 -14.33 -1.42 14.34
CA SER A 330 -15.40 -0.49 13.93
C SER A 330 -15.39 0.78 14.78
N GLU A 331 -15.37 0.65 16.10
CA GLU A 331 -15.30 1.78 17.04
C GLU A 331 -14.00 2.58 16.87
N ARG A 332 -12.88 1.88 16.71
CA ARG A 332 -11.56 2.48 16.51
C ARG A 332 -11.56 3.35 15.26
N VAL A 333 -11.94 2.82 14.10
CA VAL A 333 -11.91 3.59 12.85
C VAL A 333 -12.90 4.76 12.89
N GLN A 334 -14.07 4.59 13.54
CA GLN A 334 -15.05 5.65 13.74
C GLN A 334 -14.52 6.79 14.60
N THR A 335 -13.77 6.48 15.66
CA THR A 335 -13.07 7.48 16.50
C THR A 335 -12.11 8.32 15.66
N TYR A 336 -11.55 7.76 14.60
CA TYR A 336 -10.70 8.45 13.63
C TYR A 336 -11.45 8.96 12.40
N GLY A 337 -12.78 9.04 12.43
CA GLY A 337 -13.59 9.62 11.35
C GLY A 337 -13.72 8.76 10.09
N LEU A 338 -13.32 7.49 10.16
CA LEU A 338 -13.49 6.51 9.09
C LEU A 338 -14.67 5.57 9.42
N LYS A 339 -15.09 4.78 8.44
CA LYS A 339 -16.14 3.77 8.61
C LYS A 339 -15.79 2.50 7.85
N LEU A 340 -16.10 1.35 8.45
CA LEU A 340 -16.08 0.06 7.74
C LEU A 340 -17.22 0.02 6.72
N HIS A 341 -16.98 -0.61 5.58
CA HIS A 341 -18.00 -0.80 4.56
C HIS A 341 -18.94 -1.95 4.97
N PRO A 342 -20.24 -1.71 5.21
CA PRO A 342 -21.12 -2.69 5.81
C PRO A 342 -21.32 -3.95 4.94
N GLU A 343 -21.41 -3.78 3.62
CA GLU A 343 -21.67 -4.90 2.70
C GLU A 343 -20.41 -5.67 2.26
N LYS A 344 -19.24 -5.04 2.39
CA LYS A 344 -17.97 -5.63 1.96
C LYS A 344 -17.18 -6.20 3.12
N THR A 345 -17.39 -5.66 4.31
CA THR A 345 -16.81 -6.21 5.53
C THR A 345 -17.54 -7.49 5.90
N SER A 346 -16.81 -8.59 6.01
CA SER A 346 -17.40 -9.90 6.30
C SER A 346 -16.50 -10.75 7.18
N LEU A 347 -17.11 -11.40 8.16
CA LEU A 347 -16.46 -12.41 9.00
C LEU A 347 -16.87 -13.80 8.51
N LYS A 348 -15.89 -14.58 8.05
CA LYS A 348 -16.10 -15.89 7.43
C LYS A 348 -15.39 -16.97 8.23
N GLU A 349 -16.06 -18.09 8.47
CA GLU A 349 -15.37 -19.29 8.96
C GLU A 349 -14.50 -19.89 7.85
N PHE A 350 -13.27 -20.21 8.20
CA PHE A 350 -12.23 -20.69 7.30
C PHE A 350 -11.61 -22.00 7.82
N GLY A 351 -11.04 -22.78 6.89
CA GLY A 351 -10.30 -24.01 7.19
C GLY A 351 -11.02 -25.27 6.71
N ARG A 352 -10.27 -26.38 6.71
CA ARG A 352 -10.67 -27.67 6.13
C ARG A 352 -12.02 -28.21 6.65
N TYR A 353 -12.35 -27.90 7.90
CA TYR A 353 -13.56 -28.38 8.58
C TYR A 353 -14.64 -27.32 8.73
N ALA A 354 -14.50 -26.14 8.11
CA ALA A 354 -15.44 -25.04 8.28
C ALA A 354 -16.87 -25.42 7.86
N GLU A 355 -17.02 -26.07 6.71
CA GLU A 355 -18.33 -26.53 6.21
C GLU A 355 -18.96 -27.59 7.14
N GLU A 356 -18.17 -28.56 7.60
CA GLU A 356 -18.64 -29.58 8.54
C GLU A 356 -19.05 -28.96 9.89
N ARG A 357 -18.29 -27.97 10.39
CA ARG A 357 -18.58 -27.24 11.62
C ARG A 357 -19.86 -26.41 11.50
N ARG A 358 -20.08 -25.73 10.37
CA ARG A 358 -21.34 -25.02 10.07
C ARG A 358 -22.53 -25.97 10.04
N ARG A 359 -22.40 -27.10 9.32
CA ARG A 359 -23.44 -28.14 9.27
C ARG A 359 -23.80 -28.70 10.64
N LYS A 360 -22.80 -28.90 11.53
CA LYS A 360 -23.03 -29.34 12.92
C LYS A 360 -23.77 -28.31 13.78
N ARG A 361 -23.63 -27.01 13.46
CA ARG A 361 -24.36 -25.91 14.14
C ARG A 361 -25.71 -25.59 13.50
N GLY A 362 -26.07 -26.25 12.38
CA GLY A 362 -27.29 -25.95 11.63
C GLY A 362 -27.22 -24.65 10.84
N GLU A 363 -26.02 -24.16 10.55
CA GLU A 363 -25.75 -22.99 9.70
C GLU A 363 -25.53 -23.49 8.25
N GLU A 364 -26.11 -22.81 7.25
CA GLU A 364 -25.88 -23.10 5.82
C GLU A 364 -24.48 -22.71 5.31
#